data_AF-M1ISA3-F1
#
_entry.id   AF-M1ISA3-F1
#
_cell.length_a   1.000
_cell.length_b   1.000
_cell.length_c   1.000
_cell.angle_alpha   90.00
_cell.angle_beta   90.00
_cell.angle_gamma   90.00
#
_symmetry.space_group_name_H-M   'P 1'
#
loop_
_entity.id
_entity.type
_entity.pdbx_description
1 polymer ?
#
loop_
_entity_poly.entity_id
_entity_poly.type
_entity_poly.pdbx_seq_one_letter_code
_entity_poly.pdbx_strand_id
1 'polypeptide(L)'
;MVEGPLHPDARVADLLGLLSVLYNTFDGKADVYVLEKELEVDIDELMPILYAANSMGFINLVEGDTIITDKGIEFIKGNIKRRKELLRESLDRIEPFKTAKDLKRFKTEDLLKSLEEKGITLYSSPSGLRDLEIILTEWGIYSNFLKKDGEEYAVP
;
A
#
# COMPACT_ATOMS: atom_id res chain seq x y z
N MET A 1 -8.55 -5.94 -13.76
CA MET A 1 -8.31 -4.63 -13.13
C MET A 1 -6.82 -4.41 -13.14
N VAL A 2 -6.33 -3.28 -13.66
CA VAL A 2 -4.89 -3.00 -13.67
C VAL A 2 -4.54 -2.52 -12.27
N GLU A 3 -3.79 -3.31 -11.51
CA GLU A 3 -3.24 -2.90 -10.22
C GLU A 3 -2.32 -1.69 -10.47
N GLY A 4 -2.70 -0.52 -9.92
CA GLY A 4 -1.92 0.70 -10.05
C GLY A 4 -0.72 0.72 -9.11
N PRO A 5 0.30 1.55 -9.38
CA PRO A 5 1.40 1.79 -8.45
C PRO A 5 0.88 2.37 -7.12
N LEU A 6 1.55 2.02 -6.02
CA LEU A 6 1.18 2.44 -4.68
C LEU A 6 1.35 3.96 -4.52
N HIS A 7 0.29 4.64 -4.11
CA HIS A 7 0.30 6.10 -3.94
C HIS A 7 1.08 6.51 -2.68
N PRO A 8 1.87 7.60 -2.72
CA PRO A 8 2.62 8.07 -1.56
C PRO A 8 1.76 8.62 -0.43
N ASP A 9 0.46 8.86 -0.65
CA ASP A 9 -0.45 9.29 0.42
C ASP A 9 -1.08 8.11 1.17
N ALA A 10 -0.93 6.88 0.67
CA ALA A 10 -1.37 5.70 1.41
C ALA A 10 -0.29 5.25 2.43
N ARG A 11 -0.68 5.08 3.69
CA ARG A 11 0.18 4.49 4.75
C ARG A 11 -0.39 3.16 5.24
N VAL A 12 0.47 2.34 5.84
CA VAL A 12 0.05 1.09 6.51
C VAL A 12 -0.88 1.39 7.69
N ALA A 13 -0.67 2.51 8.39
CA ALA A 13 -1.52 2.95 9.48
C ALA A 13 -2.96 3.23 9.00
N ASP A 14 -3.11 3.88 7.85
CA ASP A 14 -4.43 4.22 7.30
C ASP A 14 -5.16 2.97 6.80
N LEU A 15 -4.43 2.03 6.18
CA LEU A 15 -4.97 0.71 5.84
C LEU A 15 -5.52 -0.01 7.08
N LEU A 16 -4.78 0.03 8.19
CA LEU A 16 -5.24 -0.55 9.46
C LEU A 16 -6.49 0.16 9.99
N GLY A 17 -6.54 1.50 9.92
CA GLY A 17 -7.70 2.29 10.31
C GLY A 17 -8.94 1.96 9.48
N LEU A 18 -8.81 1.99 8.16
CA LEU A 18 -9.86 1.63 7.20
C LEU A 18 -10.43 0.24 7.47
N LEU A 19 -9.57 -0.78 7.53
CA LEU A 19 -10.02 -2.16 7.74
C LEU A 19 -10.64 -2.36 9.13
N SER A 20 -10.14 -1.64 10.15
CA SER A 20 -10.71 -1.67 11.49
C SER A 20 -12.11 -1.09 11.53
N VAL A 21 -12.35 0.05 10.89
CA VAL A 21 -13.68 0.69 10.81
C VAL A 21 -14.65 -0.18 10.02
N LEU A 22 -14.23 -0.69 8.85
CA LEU A 22 -15.05 -1.62 8.07
C LEU A 22 -15.48 -2.83 8.91
N TYR A 23 -14.52 -3.47 9.60
CA TYR A 23 -14.79 -4.70 10.34
C TYR A 23 -15.61 -4.46 11.62
N ASN A 24 -15.30 -3.43 12.40
CA ASN A 24 -15.91 -3.22 13.72
C ASN A 24 -17.19 -2.39 13.70
N THR A 25 -17.33 -1.45 12.75
CA THR A 25 -18.46 -0.50 12.69
C THR A 25 -19.49 -0.92 11.64
N PHE A 26 -19.04 -1.45 10.50
CA PHE A 26 -19.89 -1.66 9.33
C PHE A 26 -20.07 -3.14 8.94
N ASP A 27 -19.74 -4.08 9.82
CA ASP A 27 -19.86 -5.53 9.58
C ASP A 27 -19.22 -5.98 8.24
N GLY A 28 -18.11 -5.33 7.89
CA GLY A 28 -17.31 -5.64 6.71
C GLY A 28 -17.75 -4.99 5.41
N LYS A 29 -18.82 -4.16 5.37
CA LYS A 29 -19.26 -3.49 4.14
C LYS A 29 -19.76 -2.07 4.39
N ALA A 30 -19.24 -1.10 3.63
CA ALA A 30 -19.72 0.28 3.66
C ALA A 30 -19.57 0.96 2.29
N ASP A 31 -20.42 1.96 2.04
CA ASP A 31 -20.25 2.92 0.93
C ASP A 31 -19.06 3.85 1.21
N VAL A 32 -18.33 4.24 0.17
CA VAL A 32 -17.13 5.08 0.28
C VAL A 32 -17.41 6.43 0.97
N TYR A 33 -18.55 7.08 0.69
CA TYR A 33 -18.92 8.36 1.32
C TYR A 33 -19.29 8.20 2.80
N VAL A 34 -19.72 7.00 3.20
CA VAL A 34 -19.95 6.68 4.61
C VAL A 34 -18.61 6.50 5.33
N LEU A 35 -17.65 5.85 4.68
CA LEU A 35 -16.29 5.69 5.23
C LEU A 35 -15.56 7.03 5.35
N GLU A 36 -15.67 7.91 4.36
CA GLU A 36 -15.13 9.27 4.39
C GLU A 36 -15.55 10.02 5.66
N LYS A 37 -16.87 10.00 5.95
CA LYS A 37 -17.42 10.66 7.13
C LYS A 37 -17.01 10.01 8.44
N GLU A 38 -16.98 8.67 8.49
CA GLU A 38 -16.62 7.94 9.70
C GLU A 38 -15.13 8.07 10.04
N LEU A 39 -14.28 8.11 9.02
CA LEU A 39 -12.83 8.27 9.18
C LEU A 39 -12.39 9.74 9.33
N GLU A 40 -13.31 10.70 9.12
CA GLU A 40 -13.05 12.14 9.13
C GLU A 40 -11.89 12.55 8.21
N VAL A 41 -11.81 11.92 7.03
CA VAL A 41 -10.80 12.19 5.99
C VAL A 41 -11.48 12.60 4.70
N ASP A 42 -10.86 13.51 3.95
CA ASP A 42 -11.39 13.92 2.65
C ASP A 42 -11.36 12.75 1.65
N ILE A 43 -12.32 12.73 0.72
CA ILE A 43 -12.42 11.68 -0.30
C ILE A 43 -11.11 11.50 -1.09
N ASP A 44 -10.43 12.59 -1.42
CA ASP A 44 -9.18 12.57 -2.19
C ASP A 44 -8.02 11.92 -1.41
N GLU A 45 -8.06 11.96 -0.07
CA GLU A 45 -7.10 11.29 0.82
C GLU A 45 -7.50 9.82 1.05
N LEU A 46 -8.80 9.53 1.11
CA LEU A 46 -9.32 8.17 1.30
C LEU A 46 -9.08 7.27 0.08
N MET A 47 -9.24 7.80 -1.14
CA MET A 47 -9.14 7.03 -2.37
C MET A 47 -7.77 6.33 -2.55
N PRO A 48 -6.62 6.98 -2.33
CA PRO A 48 -5.31 6.32 -2.28
C PRO A 48 -5.26 5.08 -1.38
N ILE A 49 -5.87 5.16 -0.19
CA ILE A 49 -5.89 4.08 0.80
C ILE A 49 -6.77 2.92 0.30
N LEU A 50 -7.96 3.23 -0.23
CA LEU A 50 -8.85 2.24 -0.83
C LEU A 50 -8.20 1.52 -2.00
N TYR A 51 -7.53 2.25 -2.90
CA TYR A 51 -6.83 1.64 -4.03
C TYR A 51 -5.67 0.75 -3.58
N ALA A 52 -4.91 1.15 -2.56
CA ALA A 52 -3.87 0.32 -1.98
C ALA A 52 -4.47 -0.97 -1.36
N ALA A 53 -5.52 -0.84 -0.55
CA ALA A 53 -6.20 -1.95 0.10
C ALA A 53 -6.80 -2.94 -0.92
N ASN A 54 -7.41 -2.43 -1.99
CA ASN A 54 -8.00 -3.23 -3.06
C ASN A 54 -6.93 -3.95 -3.88
N SER A 55 -5.86 -3.25 -4.26
CA SER A 55 -4.74 -3.84 -5.02
C SER A 55 -4.00 -4.91 -4.21
N MET A 56 -3.94 -4.76 -2.88
CA MET A 56 -3.38 -5.78 -1.98
C MET A 56 -4.37 -6.90 -1.66
N GLY A 57 -5.62 -6.80 -2.11
CA GLY A 57 -6.67 -7.81 -1.92
C GLY A 57 -7.23 -7.86 -0.49
N PHE A 58 -7.09 -6.80 0.30
CA PHE A 58 -7.69 -6.69 1.63
C PHE A 58 -9.16 -6.26 1.59
N ILE A 59 -9.55 -5.56 0.52
CA ILE A 59 -10.94 -5.19 0.22
C ILE A 59 -11.25 -5.50 -1.25
N ASN A 60 -12.54 -5.49 -1.57
CA ASN A 60 -13.07 -5.33 -2.91
C ASN A 60 -13.76 -3.96 -3.00
N LEU A 61 -13.32 -3.12 -3.93
CA LEU A 61 -13.97 -1.86 -4.26
C LEU A 61 -14.85 -2.06 -5.51
N VAL A 62 -16.18 -1.98 -5.34
CA VAL A 62 -17.16 -2.28 -6.40
C VAL A 62 -18.23 -1.21 -6.41
N GLU A 63 -18.32 -0.44 -7.50
CA GLU A 63 -19.40 0.56 -7.71
C GLU A 63 -19.60 1.57 -6.56
N GLY A 64 -18.53 1.93 -5.84
CA GLY A 64 -18.61 2.84 -4.69
C GLY A 64 -18.86 2.15 -3.34
N ASP A 65 -19.08 0.84 -3.34
CA ASP A 65 -19.07 0.01 -2.14
C ASP A 65 -17.66 -0.52 -1.86
N THR A 66 -17.30 -0.58 -0.58
CA THR A 66 -16.09 -1.23 -0.07
C THR A 66 -16.47 -2.44 0.77
N ILE A 67 -15.95 -3.61 0.41
CA ILE A 67 -16.24 -4.87 1.09
C ILE A 67 -14.92 -5.49 1.56
N ILE A 68 -14.78 -5.80 2.85
CA ILE A 68 -13.59 -6.47 3.38
C ILE A 68 -13.51 -7.91 2.85
N THR A 69 -12.31 -8.36 2.49
CA THR A 69 -12.07 -9.76 2.09
C THR A 69 -11.70 -10.63 3.30
N ASP A 70 -11.70 -11.95 3.12
CA ASP A 70 -11.17 -12.88 4.13
C ASP A 70 -9.73 -12.53 4.53
N LYS A 71 -8.91 -12.11 3.56
CA LYS A 71 -7.54 -11.65 3.79
C LYS A 71 -7.50 -10.37 4.63
N GLY A 72 -8.42 -9.43 4.39
CA GLY A 72 -8.57 -8.22 5.20
C GLY A 72 -8.97 -8.54 6.65
N ILE A 73 -9.90 -9.48 6.83
CA ILE A 73 -10.32 -9.97 8.15
C ILE A 73 -9.14 -10.65 8.87
N GLU A 74 -8.39 -11.49 8.15
CA GLU A 74 -7.19 -12.14 8.68
C GLU A 74 -6.14 -11.12 9.10
N PHE A 75 -5.93 -10.07 8.31
CA PHE A 75 -5.01 -8.98 8.62
C PHE A 75 -5.40 -8.25 9.91
N ILE A 76 -6.67 -7.90 10.10
CA ILE A 76 -7.14 -7.22 11.32
C ILE A 76 -7.05 -8.14 12.55
N LYS A 77 -7.44 -9.41 12.44
CA LYS A 77 -7.35 -10.37 13.55
C LYS A 77 -5.93 -10.84 13.84
N GLY A 78 -5.03 -10.72 12.87
CA GLY A 78 -3.66 -11.15 12.96
C GLY A 78 -2.84 -10.31 13.94
N ASN A 79 -1.86 -10.96 14.59
CA ASN A 79 -0.83 -10.25 15.34
C ASN A 79 0.13 -9.51 14.39
N ILE A 80 1.04 -8.70 14.96
CA ILE A 80 2.01 -7.91 14.19
C ILE A 80 2.83 -8.75 13.20
N LYS A 81 3.20 -9.98 13.57
CA LYS A 81 3.97 -10.86 12.69
C LYS A 81 3.13 -11.25 11.47
N ARG A 82 1.88 -11.71 11.68
CA ARG A 82 1.00 -12.12 10.59
C ARG A 82 0.64 -10.96 9.66
N ARG A 83 0.43 -9.76 10.21
CA ARG A 83 0.20 -8.54 9.41
C ARG A 83 1.36 -8.24 8.48
N LYS A 84 2.60 -8.32 8.97
CA LYS A 84 3.81 -8.11 8.16
C LYS A 84 3.95 -9.16 7.05
N GLU A 85 3.67 -10.43 7.36
CA GLU A 85 3.67 -11.52 6.37
C GLU A 85 2.66 -11.24 5.24
N LEU A 86 1.40 -10.94 5.59
CA LEU A 86 0.34 -10.63 4.61
C LEU A 86 0.67 -9.40 3.76
N LEU A 87 1.25 -8.35 4.35
CA LEU A 87 1.72 -7.19 3.59
C LEU A 87 2.85 -7.58 2.63
N ARG A 88 3.89 -8.27 3.12
CA ARG A 88 5.04 -8.68 2.29
C ARG A 88 4.58 -9.51 1.07
N GLU A 89 3.65 -10.44 1.26
CA GLU A 89 3.04 -11.24 0.19
C GLU A 89 2.24 -10.42 -0.83
N SER A 90 1.69 -9.28 -0.41
CA SER A 90 0.91 -8.38 -1.27
C SER A 90 1.80 -7.44 -2.07
N LEU A 91 2.80 -6.85 -1.41
CA LEU A 91 3.75 -5.92 -2.02
C LEU A 91 4.50 -6.56 -3.19
N ASP A 92 4.73 -7.88 -3.16
CA ASP A 92 5.42 -8.61 -4.21
C ASP A 92 4.86 -8.43 -5.63
N ARG A 93 3.59 -8.04 -5.75
CA ARG A 93 2.90 -7.87 -7.03
C ARG A 93 2.65 -6.41 -7.43
N ILE A 94 2.96 -5.47 -6.55
CA ILE A 94 2.56 -4.06 -6.69
C ILE A 94 3.80 -3.19 -6.91
N GLU A 95 3.71 -2.19 -7.77
CA GLU A 95 4.78 -1.21 -7.94
C GLU A 95 4.77 -0.20 -6.78
N PRO A 96 5.94 0.20 -6.25
CA PRO A 96 7.27 0.04 -6.83
C PRO A 96 8.00 -1.25 -6.38
N PHE A 97 7.37 -2.08 -5.56
CA PHE A 97 8.02 -3.23 -4.92
C PHE A 97 8.33 -4.38 -5.87
N LYS A 98 7.51 -4.55 -6.91
CA LYS A 98 7.81 -5.46 -8.02
C LYS A 98 9.13 -5.09 -8.70
N THR A 99 9.33 -3.81 -9.04
CA THR A 99 10.61 -3.33 -9.59
C THR A 99 11.75 -3.39 -8.57
N ALA A 100 11.51 -3.06 -7.31
CA ALA A 100 12.49 -3.22 -6.24
C ALA A 100 13.02 -4.66 -6.12
N LYS A 101 12.13 -5.66 -6.28
CA LYS A 101 12.48 -7.08 -6.30
C LYS A 101 13.38 -7.46 -7.47
N ASP A 102 13.09 -6.93 -8.66
CA ASP A 102 13.92 -7.17 -9.84
C ASP A 102 15.36 -6.64 -9.64
N LEU A 103 15.49 -5.46 -9.01
CA LEU A 103 16.77 -4.83 -8.72
C LEU A 103 17.56 -5.52 -7.61
N LYS A 104 16.89 -6.16 -6.65
CA LYS A 104 17.44 -6.85 -5.46
C LYS A 104 18.15 -5.94 -4.46
N ARG A 105 19.04 -5.05 -4.91
CA ARG A 105 19.74 -4.05 -4.13
C ARG A 105 19.87 -2.77 -4.96
N PHE A 106 19.48 -1.63 -4.39
CA PHE A 106 19.32 -0.38 -5.15
C PHE A 106 19.37 0.85 -4.25
N LYS A 107 19.76 2.01 -4.80
CA LYS A 107 19.41 3.32 -4.24
C LYS A 107 18.05 3.77 -4.78
N THR A 108 17.42 4.72 -4.10
CA THR A 108 16.09 5.25 -4.51
C THR A 108 16.11 5.76 -5.96
N GLU A 109 17.20 6.38 -6.41
CA GLU A 109 17.39 6.89 -7.76
C GLU A 109 17.40 5.77 -8.82
N ASP A 110 18.03 4.63 -8.51
CA ASP A 110 18.04 3.47 -9.41
C ASP A 110 16.64 2.90 -9.59
N LEU A 111 15.87 2.84 -8.50
CA LEU A 111 14.48 2.41 -8.52
C LEU A 111 13.62 3.38 -9.35
N LEU A 112 13.74 4.69 -9.11
CA LEU A 112 13.00 5.70 -9.87
C LEU A 112 13.27 5.56 -11.37
N LYS A 113 14.55 5.50 -11.76
CA LYS A 113 14.93 5.33 -13.16
C LYS A 113 14.33 4.05 -13.78
N SER A 114 14.37 2.93 -13.06
CA SER A 114 13.81 1.67 -13.55
C SER A 114 12.28 1.72 -13.69
N LEU A 115 11.59 2.41 -12.78
CA LEU A 115 10.15 2.64 -12.87
C LEU A 115 9.79 3.48 -14.10
N GLU A 116 10.55 4.53 -14.38
CA GLU A 116 10.38 5.38 -15.57
C GLU A 116 10.60 4.61 -16.87
N GLU A 117 11.65 3.78 -16.94
CA GLU A 117 11.93 2.90 -18.08
C GLU A 117 10.80 1.89 -18.32
N LYS A 118 10.08 1.49 -17.27
CA LYS A 118 8.89 0.63 -17.32
C LYS A 118 7.58 1.40 -17.60
N GLY A 119 7.63 2.72 -17.75
CA GLY A 119 6.47 3.57 -18.01
C GLY A 119 5.63 3.91 -16.77
N ILE A 120 6.17 3.70 -15.57
CA ILE A 120 5.48 4.02 -14.30
C ILE A 120 5.84 5.45 -13.89
N THR A 121 4.99 6.40 -14.28
CA THR A 121 5.27 7.84 -14.12
C THR A 121 4.72 8.46 -12.85
N LEU A 122 4.06 7.69 -11.97
CA LEU A 122 3.47 8.21 -10.72
C LEU A 122 4.53 8.93 -9.86
N TYR A 123 5.78 8.48 -9.92
CA TYR A 123 6.88 8.99 -9.11
C TYR A 123 7.80 9.95 -9.87
N SER A 124 7.42 10.44 -11.06
CA SER A 124 8.27 11.32 -11.88
C SER A 124 8.16 12.81 -11.50
N SER A 125 7.45 13.14 -10.41
CA SER A 125 7.34 14.52 -9.92
C SER A 125 8.65 14.99 -9.27
N PRO A 126 8.83 16.32 -9.03
CA PRO A 126 9.96 16.82 -8.24
C PRO A 126 10.05 16.24 -6.82
N SER A 127 8.94 15.77 -6.25
CA SER A 127 8.91 15.09 -4.94
C SER A 127 9.11 13.58 -5.03
N GLY A 128 9.18 13.01 -6.23
CA GLY A 128 9.12 11.57 -6.49
C GLY A 128 10.13 10.72 -5.73
N LEU A 129 11.38 11.19 -5.59
CA LEU A 129 12.39 10.51 -4.77
C LEU A 129 11.97 10.43 -3.30
N ARG A 130 11.49 11.54 -2.74
CA ARG A 130 11.01 11.59 -1.35
C ARG A 130 9.77 10.70 -1.18
N ASP A 131 8.86 10.73 -2.15
CA ASP A 131 7.64 9.94 -2.15
C ASP A 131 7.95 8.44 -2.17
N LEU A 132 8.92 8.02 -3.00
CA LEU A 132 9.44 6.66 -3.00
C LEU A 132 10.10 6.30 -1.66
N GLU A 133 10.96 7.14 -1.09
CA GLU A 133 11.58 6.85 0.22
C GLU A 133 10.56 6.61 1.32
N ILE A 134 9.49 7.41 1.33
CA ILE A 134 8.41 7.23 2.29
C ILE A 134 7.72 5.88 2.04
N ILE A 135 7.36 5.56 0.79
CA ILE A 135 6.76 4.26 0.44
C ILE A 135 7.66 3.09 0.86
N LEU A 136 8.95 3.14 0.51
CA LEU A 136 9.92 2.09 0.82
C LEU A 136 10.06 1.88 2.33
N THR A 137 9.99 2.96 3.11
CA THR A 137 10.09 2.90 4.58
C THR A 137 8.79 2.38 5.21
N GLU A 138 7.68 3.05 4.93
CA GLU A 138 6.37 2.80 5.55
C GLU A 138 5.80 1.44 5.19
N TRP A 139 6.05 0.95 3.97
CA TRP A 139 5.54 -0.33 3.51
C TRP A 139 6.65 -1.39 3.44
N GLY A 140 7.77 -1.07 2.81
CA GLY A 140 8.85 -2.01 2.54
C GLY A 140 9.59 -2.47 3.80
N ILE A 141 10.13 -1.52 4.55
CA ILE A 141 10.85 -1.83 5.80
C ILE A 141 9.88 -2.35 6.86
N TYR A 142 8.70 -1.72 7.01
CA TYR A 142 7.69 -2.16 7.99
C TYR A 142 7.33 -3.64 7.83
N SER A 143 7.03 -4.08 6.60
CA SER A 143 6.66 -5.47 6.28
C SER A 143 7.84 -6.44 6.27
N ASN A 144 9.06 -5.95 6.50
CA ASN A 144 10.32 -6.65 6.24
C ASN A 144 10.49 -7.07 4.78
N PHE A 145 9.76 -6.51 3.80
CA PHE A 145 10.02 -6.72 2.37
C PHE A 145 11.39 -6.18 1.98
N LEU A 146 11.81 -5.06 2.59
CA LEU A 146 13.13 -4.45 2.42
C LEU A 146 13.91 -4.39 3.73
N LYS A 147 15.23 -4.30 3.58
CA LYS A 147 16.16 -3.82 4.60
C LYS A 147 16.87 -2.59 4.05
N LYS A 148 17.19 -1.63 4.92
CA LYS A 148 17.99 -0.45 4.59
C LYS A 148 19.42 -0.61 5.13
N ASP A 149 20.40 -0.31 4.30
CA ASP A 149 21.83 -0.40 4.57
C ASP A 149 22.51 0.87 4.06
N GLY A 150 22.70 1.84 4.95
CA GLY A 150 23.10 3.20 4.57
C GLY A 150 22.08 3.85 3.65
N GLU A 151 22.51 4.16 2.43
CA GLU A 151 21.68 4.77 1.38
C GLU A 151 20.99 3.72 0.48
N GLU A 152 21.32 2.44 0.62
CA GLU A 152 20.77 1.37 -0.21
C GLU A 152 19.61 0.65 0.48
N TYR A 153 18.70 0.15 -0.34
CA TYR A 153 17.70 -0.83 0.04
C TYR A 153 18.08 -2.20 -0.52
N ALA A 154 17.78 -3.26 0.21
CA ALA A 154 17.98 -4.64 -0.22
C ALA A 154 16.72 -5.48 0.04
N VAL A 155 16.38 -6.33 -0.92
CA VAL A 155 15.35 -7.36 -0.80
C VAL A 155 16.02 -8.61 -0.21
N PRO A 156 15.68 -9.00 1.04
CA PRO A 156 16.34 -10.07 1.76
C PRO A 156 15.84 -11.46 1.36
#